data_AF-A0A7C2D490-F1
#
_entry.id   AF-A0A7C2D490-F1
#
_cell.length_a   1.000
_cell.length_b   1.000
_cell.length_c   1.000
_cell.angle_alpha   90.00
_cell.angle_beta   90.00
_cell.angle_gamma   90.00
#
_symmetry.space_group_name_H-M   'P 1'
#
loop_
_entity.id
_entity.type
_entity.pdbx_description
1 polymer ?
#
loop_
_entity_poly.entity_id
_entity_poly.type
_entity_poly.pdbx_seq_one_letter_code
_entity_poly.pdbx_strand_id
1 'polypeptide(L)'
;MNQALLYLHLVLAVLIYGLLAARGVRRWRGLSLTTAFLLLATGAHNFVTRMQAPPRGWHALAGIKVLLALHVLAMVFLLARGGAPEKERRWRRSALITGAATMGIGLYLSNFAR
;
A
#
# COMPACT_ATOMS: atom_id res chain seq x y z
N MET A 1 -9.51 -16.50 -13.26
CA MET A 1 -8.83 -15.45 -12.47
C MET A 1 -9.34 -15.47 -11.04
N ASN A 2 -8.45 -15.54 -10.04
CA ASN A 2 -8.85 -15.70 -8.65
C ASN A 2 -9.25 -14.36 -8.00
N GLN A 3 -10.55 -14.02 -8.04
CA GLN A 3 -11.10 -12.79 -7.44
C GLN A 3 -10.79 -12.70 -5.93
N ALA A 4 -10.66 -13.84 -5.25
CA ALA A 4 -10.32 -13.90 -3.83
C ALA A 4 -8.99 -13.20 -3.50
N LEU A 5 -7.96 -13.32 -4.35
CA LEU A 5 -6.66 -12.68 -4.11
C LEU A 5 -6.72 -11.15 -4.25
N LEU A 6 -7.61 -10.63 -5.10
CA LEU A 6 -7.83 -9.19 -5.20
C LEU A 6 -8.54 -8.67 -3.96
N TYR A 7 -9.61 -9.33 -3.52
CA TYR A 7 -10.33 -8.93 -2.31
C TYR A 7 -9.42 -9.03 -1.08
N LEU A 8 -8.60 -10.08 -0.98
CA LEU A 8 -7.57 -10.18 0.05
C LEU A 8 -6.62 -8.98 0.02
N HIS A 9 -6.10 -8.61 -1.16
CA HIS A 9 -5.24 -7.44 -1.31
C HIS A 9 -5.92 -6.14 -0.83
N LEU A 10 -7.18 -5.93 -1.18
CA LEU A 10 -7.95 -4.76 -0.76
C LEU A 10 -8.19 -4.75 0.76
N VAL A 11 -8.54 -5.89 1.35
CA VAL A 11 -8.70 -6.02 2.81
C VAL A 11 -7.39 -5.71 3.53
N LEU A 12 -6.26 -6.24 3.05
CA LEU A 12 -4.94 -5.95 3.61
C LEU A 12 -4.60 -4.45 3.50
N ALA A 13 -4.96 -3.80 2.39
CA ALA A 13 -4.73 -2.37 2.18
C ALA A 13 -5.56 -1.52 3.17
N VAL A 14 -6.84 -1.87 3.37
CA VAL A 14 -7.71 -1.21 4.34
C VAL A 14 -7.19 -1.43 5.76
N LEU A 15 -6.77 -2.65 6.09
CA LEU A 15 -6.23 -2.99 7.41
C LEU A 15 -4.97 -2.17 7.72
N ILE A 16 -4.01 -2.10 6.81
CA ILE A 16 -2.78 -1.34 7.05
C ILE A 16 -3.05 0.16 7.16
N TYR A 17 -3.97 0.68 6.32
CA TYR A 17 -4.37 2.08 6.36
C TYR A 17 -5.08 2.43 7.67
N GLY A 18 -5.97 1.56 8.15
CA GLY A 18 -6.63 1.68 9.45
C GLY A 18 -5.63 1.67 10.62
N LEU A 19 -4.64 0.76 10.59
CA LEU A 19 -3.57 0.72 11.59
C LEU A 19 -2.73 1.99 11.60
N LEU A 20 -2.44 2.57 10.43
CA LEU A 20 -1.78 3.87 10.31
C LEU A 20 -2.64 4.99 10.89
N ALA A 21 -3.93 5.07 10.53
CA ALA A 21 -4.84 6.11 11.00
C ALA A 21 -5.06 6.06 12.52
N ALA A 22 -5.23 4.86 13.07
CA ALA A 22 -5.46 4.62 14.49
C ALA A 22 -4.19 4.67 15.36
N ARG A 23 -3.01 4.96 14.77
CA ARG A 23 -1.70 4.91 15.47
C ARG A 23 -1.40 3.52 16.06
N GLY A 24 -1.98 2.47 15.46
CA GLY A 24 -1.91 1.09 15.95
C GLY A 24 -0.67 0.31 15.50
N VAL A 25 0.11 0.82 14.54
CA VAL A 25 1.23 0.09 13.92
C VAL A 25 2.22 -0.49 14.95
N ARG A 26 2.63 0.31 15.94
CA ARG A 26 3.58 -0.14 16.97
C ARG A 26 2.96 -1.12 17.95
N ARG A 27 1.71 -0.86 18.38
CA ARG A 27 0.96 -1.73 19.29
C ARG A 27 0.74 -3.12 18.67
N TRP A 28 0.45 -3.15 17.38
CA TRP A 28 0.20 -4.37 16.61
C TRP A 28 1.35 -4.66 15.66
N ARG A 29 2.59 -4.58 16.15
CA ARG A 29 3.80 -4.70 15.31
C ARG A 29 3.80 -5.96 14.45
N GLY A 30 3.57 -7.13 15.04
CA GLY A 30 3.55 -8.41 14.32
C GLY A 30 2.53 -8.39 13.19
N LEU A 31 1.27 -8.05 13.51
CA LEU A 31 0.19 -7.94 12.54
C LEU A 31 0.51 -6.92 11.44
N SER A 32 1.07 -5.77 11.78
CA SER A 32 1.40 -4.70 10.82
C SER A 32 2.48 -5.14 9.83
N LEU A 33 3.52 -5.82 10.31
CA LEU A 33 4.61 -6.31 9.47
C LEU A 33 4.15 -7.47 8.58
N THR A 34 3.38 -8.41 9.13
CA THR A 34 2.78 -9.50 8.34
C THR A 34 1.83 -8.96 7.28
N THR A 35 0.97 -8.01 7.64
CA THR A 35 0.05 -7.34 6.69
C THR A 35 0.82 -6.61 5.60
N ALA A 36 1.89 -5.87 5.96
CA ALA A 36 2.74 -5.18 5.00
C ALA A 36 3.40 -6.16 4.00
N PHE A 37 3.92 -7.29 4.50
CA PHE A 37 4.53 -8.31 3.66
C PHE A 37 3.50 -8.99 2.73
N LEU A 38 2.34 -9.37 3.25
CA LEU A 38 1.24 -9.93 2.45
C LEU A 38 0.73 -8.92 1.42
N LEU A 39 0.66 -7.64 1.76
CA LEU A 39 0.25 -6.59 0.84
C LEU A 39 1.23 -6.44 -0.32
N LEU A 40 2.53 -6.52 -0.05
CA LEU A 40 3.58 -6.53 -1.07
C LEU A 40 3.44 -7.75 -1.99
N ALA A 41 3.34 -8.94 -1.42
CA ALA A 41 3.25 -10.20 -2.17
C ALA A 41 1.99 -10.24 -3.06
N THR A 42 0.83 -9.91 -2.50
CA THR A 42 -0.43 -9.85 -3.24
C THR A 42 -0.45 -8.72 -4.27
N GLY A 43 0.19 -7.58 -3.98
CA GLY A 43 0.34 -6.46 -4.91
C GLY A 43 1.19 -6.84 -6.12
N ALA A 44 2.35 -7.47 -5.90
CA ALA A 44 3.24 -7.96 -6.95
C ALA A 44 2.54 -9.03 -7.81
N HIS A 45 1.85 -9.98 -7.19
CA HIS A 45 1.07 -10.99 -7.91
C HIS A 45 -0.01 -10.36 -8.79
N ASN A 46 -0.81 -9.43 -8.24
CA ASN A 46 -1.84 -8.73 -9.02
C ASN A 46 -1.25 -7.88 -10.15
N PHE A 47 -0.09 -7.27 -9.93
CA PHE A 47 0.61 -6.51 -10.96
C PHE A 47 1.01 -7.41 -12.13
N VAL A 48 1.71 -8.52 -11.88
CA VAL A 48 2.15 -9.44 -12.95
C VAL A 48 0.97 -10.09 -13.68
N THR A 49 -0.08 -10.49 -12.94
CA THR A 49 -1.18 -11.27 -13.53
C THR A 49 -2.26 -10.43 -14.21
N ARG A 50 -2.46 -9.17 -13.80
CA ARG A 50 -3.51 -8.31 -14.34
C ARG A 50 -3.00 -7.28 -15.34
N MET A 51 -1.69 -7.09 -15.42
CA MET A 51 -1.07 -6.15 -16.36
C MET A 51 -0.71 -6.85 -17.68
N GLN A 52 -1.70 -7.53 -18.29
CA GLN A 52 -1.56 -8.11 -19.62
C GLN A 52 -2.08 -7.09 -20.64
N ALA A 53 -1.19 -6.56 -21.49
CA ALA A 53 -1.46 -5.52 -22.49
C ALA A 53 -1.84 -4.12 -21.93
N PRO A 54 -0.95 -3.44 -21.18
CA PRO A 54 -1.22 -2.08 -20.70
C PRO A 54 -1.32 -1.06 -21.87
N PRO A 55 -2.23 -0.06 -21.78
CA PRO A 55 -2.32 1.03 -22.75
C PRO A 55 -1.02 1.86 -22.84
N ARG A 56 -0.81 2.58 -23.95
CA ARG A 56 0.34 3.50 -24.10
C ARG A 56 0.28 4.60 -23.02
N GLY A 57 1.40 4.85 -22.34
CA GLY A 57 1.53 5.85 -21.27
C GLY A 57 1.22 5.36 -19.84
N TRP A 58 0.71 4.14 -19.68
CA TRP A 58 0.31 3.58 -18.37
C TRP A 58 1.51 3.18 -17.48
N HIS A 59 2.66 2.88 -18.08
CA HIS A 59 3.86 2.45 -17.37
C HIS A 59 4.35 3.48 -16.34
N ALA A 60 4.29 4.77 -16.68
CA ALA A 60 4.73 5.84 -15.77
C ALA A 60 3.85 5.91 -14.50
N LEU A 61 2.51 5.90 -14.67
CA LEU A 61 1.57 5.91 -13.54
C LEU A 61 1.69 4.64 -12.69
N ALA A 62 1.90 3.50 -13.33
CA ALA A 62 2.13 2.24 -12.62
C ALA A 62 3.42 2.26 -11.80
N GLY A 63 4.52 2.78 -12.38
CA GLY A 63 5.79 2.95 -11.68
C GLY A 63 5.65 3.88 -10.47
N ILE A 64 5.01 5.05 -10.64
CA ILE A 64 4.72 5.98 -9.53
C ILE A 64 3.92 5.29 -8.42
N LYS A 65 2.87 4.53 -8.79
CA LYS A 65 2.06 3.78 -7.81
C LYS A 65 2.89 2.78 -7.01
N VAL A 66 3.79 2.04 -7.67
CA VAL A 66 4.68 1.07 -7.00
C VAL A 66 5.63 1.79 -6.04
N LEU A 67 6.24 2.89 -6.46
CA LEU A 67 7.14 3.67 -5.59
C LEU A 67 6.42 4.23 -4.36
N LEU A 68 5.20 4.76 -4.54
CA LEU A 68 4.37 5.24 -3.43
C LEU A 68 3.97 4.10 -2.48
N ALA A 69 3.60 2.93 -3.03
CA ALA A 69 3.28 1.76 -2.22
C ALA A 69 4.49 1.29 -1.39
N LEU A 70 5.68 1.21 -2.01
CA LEU A 70 6.91 0.85 -1.31
C LEU A 70 7.27 1.87 -0.21
N HIS A 71 7.05 3.16 -0.45
CA HIS A 71 7.22 4.20 0.56
C HIS A 71 6.30 3.98 1.77
N VAL A 72 5.02 3.68 1.55
CA VAL A 72 4.07 3.38 2.64
C VAL A 72 4.53 2.18 3.45
N LEU A 73 4.97 1.10 2.78
CA LEU A 73 5.50 -0.08 3.45
C LEU A 73 6.75 0.26 4.27
N ALA A 74 7.69 1.00 3.70
CA ALA A 74 8.89 1.45 4.43
C ALA A 74 8.53 2.25 5.69
N MET A 75 7.54 3.15 5.61
CA MET A 75 7.05 3.89 6.78
C MET A 75 6.43 2.97 7.83
N VAL A 76 5.70 1.92 7.45
CA VAL A 76 5.17 0.91 8.39
C VAL A 76 6.31 0.20 9.11
N PHE A 77 7.37 -0.22 8.42
CA PHE A 77 8.55 -0.83 9.05
C PHE A 77 9.24 0.12 10.04
N LEU A 78 9.40 1.39 9.68
CA LEU A 78 9.99 2.40 10.56
C LEU A 78 9.12 2.67 11.80
N LEU A 79 7.80 2.79 11.63
CA LEU A 79 6.85 2.97 12.73
C LEU A 79 6.75 1.75 13.64
N ALA A 80 6.87 0.54 13.08
CA ALA A 80 6.92 -0.70 13.82
C ALA A 80 8.17 -0.80 14.70
N ARG A 81 9.32 -0.27 14.22
CA ARG A 81 10.56 -0.19 15.00
C ARG A 81 10.49 0.84 16.13
N GLY A 82 9.76 1.93 15.91
CA GLY A 82 9.64 3.04 16.83
C GLY A 82 10.77 4.08 16.69
N GLY A 83 10.49 5.29 17.18
CA GLY A 83 11.43 6.41 17.17
C GLY A 83 10.92 7.59 18.00
N ALA A 84 11.58 8.75 17.88
CA ALA A 84 11.14 9.96 18.57
C ALA A 84 9.70 10.35 18.19
N PRO A 85 8.87 10.86 19.12
CA PRO A 85 7.43 11.11 18.89
C PRO A 85 7.14 12.03 17.69
N GLU A 86 7.95 13.07 17.51
CA GLU A 86 7.84 14.01 16.40
C GLU A 86 8.12 13.35 15.04
N LYS A 87 9.11 12.45 15.02
CA LYS A 87 9.52 11.71 13.83
C LYS A 87 8.45 10.70 13.44
N GLU A 88 7.91 9.97 14.41
CA GLU A 88 6.79 9.04 14.20
C GLU A 88 5.54 9.77 13.66
N ARG A 89 5.23 10.96 14.19
CA ARG A 89 4.10 11.77 13.69
C ARG A 89 4.30 12.16 12.23
N ARG A 90 5.52 12.54 11.84
CA ARG A 90 5.88 12.91 10.47
C ARG A 90 5.80 11.71 9.52
N TRP A 91 6.37 10.58 9.91
CA TRP A 91 6.30 9.33 9.15
C TRP A 91 4.88 8.87 8.93
N ARG A 92 4.06 8.87 9.99
CA ARG A 92 2.64 8.49 9.89
C ARG A 92 1.88 9.42 8.95
N ARG A 93 2.07 10.74 9.06
CA ARG A 93 1.40 11.71 8.16
C ARG A 93 1.83 11.47 6.71
N SER A 94 3.12 11.27 6.46
CA SER A 94 3.64 10.95 5.13
C SER A 94 3.02 9.65 4.59
N ALA A 95 2.97 8.59 5.39
CA ALA A 95 2.37 7.30 5.02
C ALA A 95 0.86 7.40 4.72
N LEU A 96 0.11 8.21 5.47
CA LEU A 96 -1.33 8.41 5.24
C LEU A 96 -1.60 9.13 3.92
N ILE A 97 -0.84 10.18 3.62
CA ILE A 97 -0.98 10.96 2.37
C ILE A 97 -0.58 10.09 1.17
N THR A 98 0.58 9.44 1.25
CA THR A 98 1.07 8.58 0.16
C THR A 98 0.22 7.32 -0.03
N GLY A 99 -0.32 6.74 1.05
CA GLY A 99 -1.26 5.62 1.00
C GLY A 99 -2.57 6.01 0.32
N ALA A 100 -3.14 7.18 0.64
CA ALA A 100 -4.33 7.70 -0.03
C ALA A 100 -4.07 7.92 -1.53
N ALA A 101 -2.94 8.53 -1.89
CA ALA A 101 -2.54 8.71 -3.29
C ALA A 101 -2.39 7.37 -4.03
N THR A 102 -1.76 6.37 -3.40
CA THR A 102 -1.58 5.03 -3.98
C THR A 102 -2.92 4.35 -4.27
N MET A 103 -3.87 4.43 -3.33
CA MET A 103 -5.22 3.90 -3.51
C MET A 103 -5.99 4.67 -4.58
N GLY A 104 -5.88 6.00 -4.60
CA GLY A 104 -6.50 6.86 -5.61
C GLY A 104 -6.02 6.56 -7.03
N ILE A 105 -4.71 6.41 -7.23
CA ILE A 105 -4.15 5.97 -8.52
C ILE A 105 -4.67 4.58 -8.86
N GLY A 106 -4.71 3.64 -7.90
CA GLY A 106 -5.27 2.32 -8.13
C GLY A 106 -6.72 2.34 -8.61
N LEU A 107 -7.56 3.17 -7.97
CA LEU A 107 -8.96 3.35 -8.33
C LEU A 107 -9.10 3.94 -9.74
N TYR A 108 -8.33 5.00 -10.04
CA TYR A 108 -8.31 5.63 -11.36
C TYR A 108 -7.96 4.64 -12.46
N LEU A 109 -6.85 3.90 -12.28
CA LEU A 109 -6.36 2.91 -13.22
C LEU A 109 -7.35 1.75 -13.43
N SER A 110 -8.11 1.37 -12.40
CA SER A 110 -9.08 0.26 -12.49
C SER A 110 -10.43 0.62 -13.13
N ASN A 111 -10.80 1.91 -13.17
CA ASN A 111 -12.13 2.35 -13.61
C ASN A 111 -12.09 3.21 -14.88
N PHE A 112 -11.08 4.07 -15.05
CA PHE A 112 -11.05 5.07 -16.11
C PHE A 112 -10.02 4.79 -17.19
N ALA A 113 -8.88 4.17 -16.83
CA ALA A 113 -7.79 3.91 -17.77
C ALA A 113 -7.84 2.49 -18.37
N ARG A 114 -9.05 1.94 -18.58
CA ARG A 114 -9.27 0.64 -19.23
C ARG A 114 -9.13 0.76 -20.74
#